data_AF-A0A4Z2FTD9-F1
#
_entry.id   AF-A0A4Z2FTD9-F1
#
_cell.length_a   1.000
_cell.length_b   1.000
_cell.length_c   1.000
_cell.angle_alpha   90.00
_cell.angle_beta   90.00
_cell.angle_gamma   90.00
#
_symmetry.space_group_name_H-M   'P 1'
#
loop_
_entity.id
_entity.type
_entity.pdbx_description
1 polymer ?
#
loop_
_entity_poly.entity_id
_entity_poly.type
_entity_poly.pdbx_seq_one_letter_code
_entity_poly.pdbx_strand_id
1 'polypeptide(L)'
;MFLQDITNRSRVCSLMLPPTHRTATPCLPVYALSAEQQTLFIRGDRDSGCAASSEAGSQLFIYRFGESDIIRRCIVSLPDSPRQVNTPSYETLEDSCNLYLQQRALSVDERNDALMQTWKQLQETAATLQQTRKNCSF
;
A
#
# COMPACT_ATOMS: atom_id res chain seq x y z
N MET A 1 6.46 -1.20 8.39
CA MET A 1 6.14 -1.10 6.95
C MET A 1 6.81 -2.26 6.22
N PHE A 2 6.32 -2.73 5.07
CA PHE A 2 7.00 -3.77 4.29
C PHE A 2 6.99 -3.43 2.81
N LEU A 3 8.02 -3.87 2.07
CA LEU A 3 8.04 -3.85 0.62
C LEU A 3 7.54 -5.19 0.11
N GLN A 4 6.66 -5.15 -0.89
CA GLN A 4 6.07 -6.31 -1.53
C GLN A 4 6.34 -6.24 -3.03
N ASP A 5 6.79 -7.35 -3.61
CA ASP A 5 6.83 -7.52 -5.05
C ASP A 5 5.40 -7.73 -5.54
N ILE A 6 4.90 -6.81 -6.36
CA ILE A 6 3.52 -6.84 -6.85
C ILE A 6 3.26 -7.99 -7.83
N THR A 7 4.31 -8.50 -8.49
CA THR A 7 4.21 -9.50 -9.56
C THR A 7 3.86 -10.87 -8.97
N ASN A 8 4.51 -11.22 -7.85
CA ASN A 8 4.33 -12.52 -7.18
C ASN A 8 3.72 -12.39 -5.77
N ARG A 9 3.38 -11.16 -5.35
CA ARG A 9 2.86 -10.82 -4.01
C ARG A 9 3.78 -11.22 -2.85
N SER A 10 5.06 -11.46 -3.10
CA SER A 10 6.01 -11.86 -2.05
C SER A 10 6.51 -10.64 -1.26
N ARG A 11 6.73 -10.82 0.05
CA ARG A 11 7.34 -9.77 0.89
C ARG A 11 8.84 -9.78 0.68
N VAL A 12 9.37 -8.66 0.20
CA VAL A 12 10.80 -8.49 -0.12
C VAL A 12 11.58 -8.07 1.12
N CYS A 13 11.05 -7.12 1.90
CA CYS A 13 11.69 -6.70 3.15
C CYS A 13 10.71 -6.04 4.13
N SER A 14 11.09 -6.02 5.42
CA SER A 14 10.42 -5.23 6.46
C SER A 14 11.24 -3.98 6.77
N LEU A 15 10.57 -2.84 6.89
CA LEU A 15 11.15 -1.55 7.23
C LEU A 15 10.57 -1.12 8.56
N MET A 16 11.47 -0.89 9.53
CA MET A 16 11.12 -0.34 10.84
C MET A 16 11.74 1.04 10.99
N LEU A 17 10.90 2.02 11.30
CA LEU A 17 11.35 3.33 11.79
C LEU A 17 11.65 3.23 13.29
N PRO A 18 12.49 4.12 13.85
CA PRO A 18 12.63 4.23 15.29
C PRO A 18 11.26 4.47 15.97
N PRO A 19 11.04 3.95 17.19
CA PRO A 19 9.75 4.09 17.89
C PRO A 19 9.31 5.53 18.13
N THR A 20 10.24 6.48 18.05
CA THR A 20 10.03 7.92 18.23
C THR A 20 9.43 8.62 16.99
N HIS A 21 9.37 7.92 15.86
CA HIS A 21 8.93 8.45 14.58
C HIS A 21 7.88 7.55 13.94
N ARG A 22 6.91 8.19 13.31
CA ARG A 22 5.97 7.54 12.41
C ARG A 22 6.21 8.03 11.00
N THR A 23 5.88 7.21 10.01
CA THR A 23 5.70 7.75 8.66
C THR A 23 4.63 8.84 8.75
N ALA A 24 4.66 9.81 7.82
CA ALA A 24 3.52 10.70 7.59
C ALA A 24 2.19 9.92 7.53
N THR A 25 1.05 10.63 7.58
CA THR A 25 -0.30 10.04 7.61
C THR A 25 -0.35 8.70 6.86
N PRO A 26 -0.78 7.59 7.49
CA PRO A 26 -0.68 6.24 6.90
C PRO A 26 -1.26 6.11 5.49
N CYS A 27 -2.16 7.02 5.13
CA CYS A 27 -2.82 7.11 3.84
C CYS A 27 -1.98 7.81 2.74
N LEU A 28 -0.90 8.52 3.09
CA LEU A 28 -0.09 9.31 2.18
C LEU A 28 1.38 9.40 2.64
N PRO A 29 2.11 8.27 2.69
CA PRO A 29 3.52 8.29 3.07
C PRO A 29 4.35 9.08 2.04
N VAL A 30 5.27 9.92 2.51
CA VAL A 30 6.23 10.62 1.65
C VAL A 30 7.51 9.80 1.56
N TYR A 31 7.76 9.22 0.38
CA TYR A 31 8.93 8.41 0.11
C TYR A 31 9.45 8.60 -1.32
N ALA A 32 10.72 8.28 -1.53
CA ALA A 32 11.35 8.22 -2.84
C ALA A 32 12.24 6.98 -2.93
N LEU A 33 12.16 6.26 -4.04
CA LEU A 33 13.00 5.08 -4.31
C LEU A 33 13.95 5.41 -5.47
N SER A 34 15.25 5.36 -5.22
CA SER A 34 16.28 5.44 -6.25
C SER A 34 16.76 4.05 -6.62
N ALA A 35 16.47 3.61 -7.84
CA ALA A 35 16.95 2.34 -8.36
C ALA A 35 18.46 2.35 -8.60
N GLU A 36 19.00 3.47 -9.11
CA GLU A 36 20.43 3.65 -9.37
C GLU A 36 21.26 3.55 -8.08
N GLN A 37 20.79 4.20 -7.02
CA GLN A 37 21.48 4.19 -5.72
C GLN A 37 21.04 3.03 -4.84
N GLN A 38 20.11 2.19 -5.30
CA GLN A 38 19.48 1.15 -4.50
C GLN A 38 19.11 1.65 -3.10
N THR A 39 18.42 2.80 -3.04
CA THR A 39 18.16 3.50 -1.77
C THR A 39 16.70 3.94 -1.69
N LEU A 40 16.07 3.68 -0.55
CA LEU A 40 14.73 4.16 -0.19
C LEU A 40 14.84 5.28 0.84
N PHE A 41 14.25 6.42 0.51
CA PHE A 41 14.15 7.60 1.35
C PHE A 41 12.73 7.69 1.91
N ILE A 42 12.58 7.82 3.23
CA ILE A 42 11.28 7.93 3.90
C ILE A 42 11.29 9.13 4.84
N ARG A 43 10.29 10.01 4.75
CA ARG A 43 10.07 11.02 5.79
C ARG A 43 9.37 10.40 6.99
N GLY A 44 9.97 10.54 8.16
CA GLY A 44 9.32 10.25 9.43
C GLY A 44 9.03 11.54 10.19
N ASP A 45 7.81 11.66 10.69
CA ASP A 45 7.38 12.74 11.55
C ASP A 45 7.44 12.26 13.00
N ARG A 46 7.83 13.17 13.90
CA ARG A 46 7.99 12.86 15.32
C ARG A 46 6.62 12.71 15.98
N ASP A 47 6.45 11.68 16.79
CA ASP A 47 5.19 11.46 17.51
C ASP A 47 4.93 12.59 18.51
N SER A 48 3.82 13.31 18.35
CA SER A 48 3.46 14.52 19.12
C SER A 48 3.15 14.26 20.61
N GLY A 49 3.30 13.03 21.10
CA GLY A 49 3.14 12.66 22.51
C GLY A 49 4.33 13.04 23.40
N CYS A 50 5.48 13.41 22.81
CA CYS A 50 6.68 13.74 23.55
C CYS A 50 6.95 15.25 23.51
N ALA A 51 6.43 15.95 24.52
CA ALA A 51 6.70 17.32 24.98
C ALA A 51 7.09 18.38 23.93
N ALA A 52 6.26 19.42 23.89
CA ALA A 52 6.48 20.72 23.25
C ALA A 52 7.96 21.17 23.23
N SER A 53 8.60 20.99 22.09
CA SER A 53 9.80 21.72 21.70
C SER A 53 9.52 22.30 20.32
N SER A 54 9.84 23.57 20.13
CA SER A 54 9.50 24.44 19.00
C SER A 54 10.08 24.02 17.63
N GLU A 55 10.57 22.79 17.52
CA GLU A 55 11.15 22.21 16.32
C GLU A 55 10.25 21.03 15.92
N ALA A 56 9.19 21.30 15.16
CA ALA A 56 8.37 20.29 14.50
C ALA A 56 9.19 19.62 13.37
N GLY A 57 10.24 18.91 13.77
CA GLY A 57 11.27 18.41 12.87
C GLY A 57 10.88 17.07 12.28
N SER A 58 10.47 17.08 11.02
CA SER A 58 10.44 15.86 10.20
C SER A 58 11.88 15.40 9.93
N GLN A 59 12.12 14.10 10.01
CA GLN A 59 13.42 13.51 9.77
C GLN A 59 13.38 12.63 8.51
N LEU A 60 14.46 12.67 7.72
CA LEU A 60 14.64 11.81 6.56
C LEU A 60 15.36 10.53 6.98
N PHE A 61 14.74 9.39 6.74
CA PHE A 61 15.29 8.05 6.93
C PHE A 61 15.78 7.50 5.60
N ILE A 62 17.00 6.98 5.58
CA ILE A 62 17.67 6.49 4.37
C ILE A 62 17.95 5.00 4.57
N TYR A 63 17.33 4.18 3.72
CA TYR A 63 17.49 2.72 3.71
C TYR A 63 18.23 2.30 2.44
N ARG A 64 19.48 1.88 2.57
CA ARG A 64 20.29 1.35 1.46
C ARG A 64 20.12 -0.16 1.36
N PHE A 65 19.66 -0.64 0.22
CA PHE A 65 19.52 -2.08 -0.02
C PHE A 65 20.92 -2.71 -0.11
N GLY A 66 21.15 -3.76 0.70
CA GLY A 66 22.42 -4.51 0.71
C GLY A 66 23.42 -4.15 1.81
N GLU A 67 23.30 -2.98 2.44
CA GLU A 67 24.24 -2.52 3.49
C GLU A 67 23.70 -2.69 4.92
N SER A 68 22.38 -2.90 5.08
CA SER A 68 21.73 -2.86 6.39
C SER A 68 21.14 -4.21 6.80
N ASP A 69 21.50 -4.70 7.99
CA ASP A 69 20.84 -5.84 8.66
C ASP A 69 19.34 -5.59 8.95
N ILE A 70 18.90 -4.33 8.88
CA ILE A 70 17.49 -3.92 9.05
C ILE A 70 16.66 -4.41 7.87
N ILE A 71 17.26 -4.48 6.69
CA ILE A 71 16.74 -5.25 5.57
C ILE A 71 17.18 -6.68 5.84
N ARG A 72 16.53 -7.32 6.82
CA ARG A 72 16.49 -8.78 6.82
C ARG A 72 15.94 -9.13 5.45
N ARG A 73 16.83 -9.58 4.56
CA ARG A 73 16.44 -10.31 3.37
C ARG A 73 15.47 -11.33 3.92
N CYS A 74 14.18 -11.17 3.63
CA CYS A 74 13.35 -12.35 3.49
C CYS A 74 14.02 -13.05 2.32
N ILE A 75 15.05 -13.85 2.62
CA ILE A 75 15.55 -14.87 1.72
C ILE A 75 14.32 -15.75 1.60
N VAL A 76 13.48 -15.44 0.63
CA VAL A 76 12.52 -16.39 0.12
C VAL A 76 13.45 -17.48 -0.36
N SER A 77 13.58 -18.54 0.43
CA SER A 77 14.19 -19.77 -0.03
C SER A 77 13.52 -20.02 -1.37
N LEU A 78 14.28 -19.90 -2.45
CA LEU A 78 13.81 -20.25 -3.78
C LEU A 78 13.21 -21.65 -3.58
N PRO A 79 11.91 -21.86 -3.79
CA PRO A 79 11.36 -23.18 -3.53
C PRO A 79 12.14 -24.14 -4.44
N ASP A 80 12.73 -25.19 -3.87
CA ASP A 80 13.46 -26.27 -4.56
C ASP A 80 12.54 -27.11 -5.48
N SER A 81 11.53 -26.47 -6.07
CA SER A 81 10.57 -27.08 -6.95
C SER A 81 10.72 -26.41 -8.31
N PRO A 82 10.87 -27.19 -9.40
CA PRO A 82 10.66 -26.68 -10.75
C PRO A 82 9.16 -26.41 -10.91
N ARG A 83 8.64 -25.41 -10.20
CA ARG A 83 7.36 -24.82 -10.54
C ARG A 83 7.61 -24.12 -11.85
N GLN A 84 7.11 -24.73 -12.92
CA GLN A 84 6.98 -24.12 -14.24
C GLN A 84 6.77 -22.62 -14.07
N VAL A 85 7.81 -21.87 -14.42
CA VAL A 85 7.81 -20.42 -14.45
C VAL A 85 6.94 -20.05 -15.65
N ASN A 86 5.63 -20.14 -15.46
CA ASN A 86 4.66 -19.43 -16.28
C ASN A 86 4.51 -18.00 -15.73
N THR A 87 5.61 -17.42 -15.26
CA THR A 87 5.71 -15.99 -15.02
C THR A 87 6.17 -15.41 -16.35
N PRO A 88 5.34 -14.64 -17.07
CA PRO A 88 5.83 -13.94 -18.25
C PRO A 88 7.04 -13.13 -17.80
N SER A 89 8.22 -13.42 -18.36
CA SER A 89 9.37 -12.56 -18.19
C SER A 89 9.03 -11.27 -18.92
N TYR A 90 8.62 -10.25 -18.18
CA TYR A 90 8.45 -8.93 -18.75
C TYR A 90 9.86 -8.45 -19.14
N GLU A 91 10.16 -8.52 -20.44
CA GLU A 91 11.49 -8.29 -20.99
C GLU A 91 11.94 -6.83 -20.79
N THR A 92 10.99 -5.92 -20.52
CA THR A 92 11.25 -4.51 -20.27
C THR A 92 10.50 -3.94 -19.06
N LEU A 93 11.04 -2.86 -18.48
CA LEU A 93 10.37 -2.06 -17.46
C LEU A 93 9.03 -1.51 -17.96
N GLU A 94 8.96 -1.18 -19.25
CA GLU A 94 7.74 -0.68 -19.90
C GLU A 94 6.62 -1.71 -19.86
N ASP A 95 6.91 -2.98 -20.14
CA ASP A 95 5.92 -4.05 -20.06
C ASP A 95 5.40 -4.26 -18.63
N SER A 96 6.29 -4.14 -17.64
CA SER A 96 5.94 -4.23 -16.22
C SER A 96 5.03 -3.07 -15.80
N CYS A 97 5.33 -1.85 -16.27
CA CYS A 97 4.48 -0.67 -16.04
C CYS A 97 3.11 -0.82 -16.71
N ASN A 98 3.08 -1.29 -17.97
CA ASN A 98 1.83 -1.51 -18.71
C ASN A 98 0.93 -2.52 -18.02
N LEU A 99 1.48 -3.62 -17.50
CA LEU A 99 0.73 -4.59 -16.72
C LEU A 99 0.14 -3.96 -15.45
N TYR A 100 0.95 -3.22 -14.69
CA TYR A 100 0.48 -2.54 -13.48
C TYR A 100 -0.68 -1.59 -13.79
N LEU A 101 -0.57 -0.82 -14.87
CA LEU A 101 -1.63 0.10 -15.30
C LEU A 101 -2.90 -0.64 -15.70
N GLN A 102 -2.81 -1.76 -16.43
CA GLN A 102 -3.95 -2.59 -16.80
C GLN A 102 -4.64 -3.20 -15.57
N GLN A 103 -3.89 -3.79 -14.65
CA GLN A 103 -4.43 -4.35 -13.41
C GLN A 103 -5.12 -3.28 -12.56
N ARG A 104 -4.54 -2.07 -12.52
CA ARG A 104 -5.13 -0.94 -11.80
C ARG A 104 -6.44 -0.48 -12.46
N ALA A 105 -6.52 -0.47 -13.80
CA ALA A 105 -7.74 -0.15 -14.51
C ALA A 105 -8.85 -1.16 -14.19
N LEU A 106 -8.57 -2.46 -14.27
CA LEU A 106 -9.53 -3.51 -13.92
C LEU A 106 -10.02 -3.39 -12.46
N SER A 107 -9.12 -3.07 -11.53
CA SER A 107 -9.49 -2.83 -10.13
C SER A 107 -10.34 -1.56 -9.91
N VAL A 108 -10.28 -0.58 -10.81
CA VAL A 108 -11.18 0.58 -10.77
C VAL A 108 -12.60 0.12 -11.09
N ASP A 109 -12.78 -0.71 -12.12
CA ASP A 109 -14.10 -1.20 -12.53
C ASP A 109 -14.73 -2.05 -11.42
N GLU A 110 -13.98 -2.99 -10.84
CA GLU A 110 -14.45 -3.80 -9.71
C GLU A 110 -14.90 -2.94 -8.51
N ARG A 111 -14.13 -1.87 -8.20
CA ARG A 111 -14.50 -0.93 -7.13
C ARG A 111 -15.74 -0.13 -7.48
N ASN A 112 -15.89 0.26 -8.74
CA ASN A 112 -17.03 1.03 -9.22
C ASN A 112 -18.31 0.19 -9.17
N ASP A 113 -18.23 -1.08 -9.56
CA ASP A 113 -19.32 -2.05 -9.45
C ASP A 113 -19.75 -2.26 -8.00
N ALA A 114 -18.79 -2.45 -7.08
CA ALA A 114 -19.10 -2.57 -5.65
C ALA A 114 -19.80 -1.31 -5.10
N LEU A 115 -19.37 -0.13 -5.55
CA LEU A 115 -20.00 1.16 -5.21
C LEU A 115 -21.42 1.26 -5.74
N MET A 116 -21.67 0.87 -6.99
CA MET A 116 -23.00 0.86 -7.59
C MET A 116 -23.95 -0.09 -6.85
N GLN A 117 -23.49 -1.28 -6.48
CA GLN A 117 -24.31 -2.24 -5.71
C GLN A 117 -24.65 -1.68 -4.33
N THR A 118 -23.67 -1.09 -3.64
CA THR A 118 -23.89 -0.47 -2.33
C THR A 118 -24.88 0.68 -2.42
N TRP A 119 -24.77 1.52 -3.45
CA TRP A 119 -25.71 2.62 -3.70
C TRP A 119 -27.13 2.13 -3.95
N LYS A 120 -27.30 1.06 -4.74
CA LYS A 120 -28.59 0.43 -4.99
C LYS A 120 -29.23 -0.08 -3.69
N GLN A 121 -28.47 -0.78 -2.86
CA GLN A 121 -28.94 -1.27 -1.56
C GLN A 121 -29.37 -0.13 -0.62
N LEU A 122 -28.60 0.96 -0.60
CA LEU A 122 -28.96 2.16 0.17
C LEU A 122 -30.29 2.76 -0.31
N GLN A 123 -30.51 2.83 -1.62
CA GLN A 123 -31.73 3.37 -2.20
C GLN A 123 -32.95 2.50 -1.86
N GLU A 124 -32.82 1.17 -1.96
CA GLU A 124 -33.87 0.21 -1.58
C GLU A 124 -34.20 0.28 -0.08
N THR A 125 -33.16 0.37 0.77
CA THR A 125 -33.32 0.49 2.22
C THR A 125 -34.03 1.80 2.58
N ALA A 126 -33.64 2.91 1.94
CA ALA A 126 -34.28 4.20 2.15
C ALA A 126 -35.74 4.21 1.69
N ALA A 127 -36.07 3.61 0.54
CA ALA A 127 -37.43 3.48 0.07
C ALA A 127 -38.31 2.65 1.03
N THR A 128 -37.76 1.55 1.54
CA THR A 128 -38.43 0.68 2.53
C THR A 128 -38.73 1.45 3.81
N LEU A 129 -37.74 2.17 4.36
CA LEU A 129 -37.92 3.00 5.56
C LEU A 129 -38.94 4.12 5.37
N GLN A 130 -39.00 4.73 4.19
CA GLN A 130 -40.02 5.74 3.86
C GLN A 130 -41.43 5.15 3.80
N GLN A 131 -41.59 3.94 3.26
CA GLN A 131 -42.88 3.24 3.27
C GLN A 131 -43.30 2.84 4.68
N THR A 132 -42.39 2.32 5.51
CA THR A 132 -42.71 1.98 6.91
C THR A 132 -43.11 3.23 7.70
N ARG A 133 -42.42 4.36 7.47
CA ARG A 133 -42.75 5.64 8.11
C ARG A 133 -44.12 6.18 7.69
N LYS A 134 -44.52 6.02 6.43
CA LYS A 134 -45.87 6.40 5.95
C LYS A 134 -46.98 5.49 6.47
N ASN A 135 -46.67 4.23 6.75
CA ASN A 135 -47.63 3.25 7.26
C ASN A 135 -47.79 3.27 8.79
N CYS A 136 -46.91 3.97 9.53
CA CYS A 136 -46.96 4.09 10.99
C CYS A 136 -47.40 5.48 11.49
N SER A 137 -47.80 6.40 10.61
CA SER A 137 -48.42 7.68 10.99
C SER A 137 -49.94 7.51 11.11
N PHE A 138 -50.42 7.29 12.35
CA PHE A 138 -51.82 7.47 12.75
C PHE A 138 -52.08 8.94 13.10
#